data_AF-A0A251STS5-F1
#
_entry.id   AF-A0A251STS5-F1
#
_cell.length_a   1.000
_cell.length_b   1.000
_cell.length_c   1.000
_cell.angle_alpha   90.00
_cell.angle_beta   90.00
_cell.angle_gamma   90.00
#
_symmetry.space_group_name_H-M   'P 1'
#
loop_
_entity.id
_entity.type
_entity.pdbx_description
1 polymer ?
#
loop_
_entity_poly.entity_id
_entity_poly.type
_entity_poly.pdbx_seq_one_letter_code
_entity_poly.pdbx_strand_id
1 'polypeptide(L)'
;MALRSLDNTLPLSPERPKKTVKVAISIPKQPAVSKVNDENKLPLDPSVVAPAVDAIDYISSENLKPVSDPDVKFKSLMEGLESKDWLKICDSLNDVRRLALFHSEILLPILEKVVMVLVKSMKNPRSALCKTAIMAASDLFKSFGDKLLESSTPNDAVDQMMLQLLLKASQDKKFVCEEAERTLNTMVVSTTPIPLLHKLKVYVKHANMRVRAKAAVSISQCVSKMETGEMREYGLVSLVQTSAELLKDRLPEAREAARGMVLLVHKAVMEDGENEEEEDKWQNFCQLNLAAIDALTMVKLVASQ
;
A
#
# COMPACT_ATOMS: atom_id res chain seq x y z
N MET A 1 4.54 -38.13 74.15
CA MET A 1 3.23 -37.54 74.46
C MET A 1 2.54 -37.13 73.15
N ALA A 2 1.26 -37.49 73.00
CA ALA A 2 0.18 -37.03 72.09
C ALA A 2 0.54 -36.50 70.66
N LEU A 3 0.12 -37.13 69.55
CA LEU A 3 -1.20 -37.13 68.88
C LEU A 3 -1.70 -35.79 68.29
N ARG A 4 -1.65 -35.72 66.95
CA ARG A 4 -2.62 -35.22 65.94
C ARG A 4 -3.25 -33.80 65.98
N SER A 5 -3.06 -33.14 64.83
CA SER A 5 -4.05 -32.57 63.89
C SER A 5 -4.72 -31.19 64.08
N LEU A 6 -4.59 -30.43 62.97
CA LEU A 6 -5.50 -29.47 62.32
C LEU A 6 -5.81 -28.15 63.05
N ASP A 7 -5.50 -27.03 62.40
CA ASP A 7 -6.57 -26.09 62.09
C ASP A 7 -6.32 -25.24 60.83
N ASN A 8 -7.35 -25.19 60.00
CA ASN A 8 -7.54 -24.33 58.84
C ASN A 8 -8.16 -23.03 59.34
N THR A 9 -7.56 -21.86 59.10
CA THR A 9 -8.32 -20.60 59.06
C THR A 9 -7.73 -19.62 58.04
N LEU A 10 -8.47 -19.43 56.95
CA LEU A 10 -8.39 -18.26 56.06
C LEU A 10 -9.02 -17.05 56.77
N PRO A 11 -8.48 -15.84 56.63
CA PRO A 11 -9.25 -14.62 56.89
C PRO A 11 -10.13 -14.26 55.67
N LEU A 12 -11.42 -14.08 55.96
CA LEU A 12 -12.49 -13.65 55.06
C LEU A 12 -12.36 -12.17 54.63
N SER A 13 -12.85 -11.91 53.42
CA SER A 13 -12.94 -10.64 52.69
C SER A 13 -13.79 -9.56 53.37
N PRO A 14 -13.66 -8.26 53.01
CA PRO A 14 -14.77 -7.32 53.08
C PRO A 14 -15.48 -7.13 51.73
N GLU A 15 -16.80 -7.05 51.82
CA GLU A 15 -17.81 -7.06 50.76
C GLU A 15 -17.85 -5.84 49.83
N ARG A 16 -18.42 -6.11 48.66
CA ARG A 16 -18.85 -5.19 47.61
C ARG A 16 -20.20 -4.53 47.98
N PRO A 17 -20.36 -3.19 47.94
CA PRO A 17 -21.68 -2.60 48.09
C PRO A 17 -22.55 -2.76 46.83
N LYS A 18 -23.77 -3.27 47.03
CA LYS A 18 -24.81 -3.51 46.03
C LYS A 18 -25.49 -2.19 45.59
N LYS A 19 -25.73 -2.05 44.29
CA LYS A 19 -26.55 -0.98 43.69
C LYS A 19 -28.01 -1.14 44.08
N THR A 20 -28.64 -0.07 44.57
CA THR A 20 -30.09 0.07 44.69
C THR A 20 -30.68 0.67 43.41
N VAL A 21 -31.83 0.14 43.00
CA VAL A 21 -32.64 0.59 41.86
C VAL A 21 -33.76 1.50 42.37
N LYS A 22 -33.98 2.66 41.74
CA LYS A 22 -35.30 3.31 41.65
C LYS A 22 -35.50 4.01 40.29
N VAL A 23 -36.70 3.81 39.78
CA VAL A 23 -37.32 4.14 38.48
C VAL A 23 -37.65 5.64 38.38
N ALA A 24 -37.14 6.32 37.35
CA ALA A 24 -37.78 6.97 36.18
C ALA A 24 -38.77 8.13 36.41
N ILE A 25 -38.42 9.30 35.85
CA ILE A 25 -39.34 10.23 35.15
C ILE A 25 -38.60 10.75 33.90
N SER A 26 -39.32 10.81 32.79
CA SER A 26 -38.89 11.01 31.39
C SER A 26 -39.15 12.42 30.84
N ILE A 27 -38.58 12.70 29.64
CA ILE A 27 -38.97 13.65 28.54
C ILE A 27 -37.80 14.61 28.12
N PRO A 28 -37.54 14.92 26.82
CA PRO A 28 -37.27 14.07 25.65
C PRO A 28 -35.89 14.38 24.99
N LYS A 29 -35.43 13.51 24.07
CA LYS A 29 -34.17 13.64 23.32
C LYS A 29 -34.27 14.61 22.12
N GLN A 30 -33.27 15.49 21.99
CA GLN A 30 -32.79 16.03 20.71
C GLN A 30 -31.30 15.65 20.51
N PRO A 31 -30.82 15.51 19.26
CA PRO A 31 -29.58 14.78 18.96
C PRO A 31 -28.34 15.63 19.28
N ALA A 32 -27.45 15.11 20.13
CA ALA A 32 -26.14 15.71 20.35
C ALA A 32 -25.19 15.31 19.20
N VAL A 33 -24.93 16.28 18.34
CA VAL A 33 -23.88 16.27 17.31
C VAL A 33 -22.54 15.99 17.98
N SER A 34 -21.86 14.93 17.54
CA SER A 34 -20.51 14.59 17.95
C SER A 34 -19.55 15.70 17.49
N LYS A 35 -18.91 16.38 18.46
CA LYS A 35 -17.90 17.39 18.22
C LYS A 35 -16.68 16.75 17.54
N VAL A 36 -16.45 17.11 16.29
CA VAL A 36 -15.16 16.94 15.61
C VAL A 36 -14.26 18.07 16.11
N ASN A 37 -13.14 17.73 16.73
CA ASN A 37 -12.08 18.70 17.02
C ASN A 37 -11.42 19.08 15.69
N ASP A 38 -11.85 20.20 15.13
CA ASP A 38 -11.26 20.83 13.97
C ASP A 38 -10.28 21.91 14.47
N GLU A 39 -9.07 21.51 14.87
CA GLU A 39 -7.99 22.43 15.22
C GLU A 39 -7.33 23.02 13.96
N ASN A 40 -8.12 23.75 13.17
CA ASN A 40 -7.57 24.78 12.29
C ASN A 40 -8.60 25.88 11.98
N LYS A 41 -8.96 26.68 12.98
CA LYS A 41 -9.54 28.01 12.74
C LYS A 41 -9.06 29.02 13.78
N LEU A 42 -8.26 29.97 13.32
CA LEU A 42 -7.98 31.20 14.08
C LEU A 42 -9.13 32.20 13.88
N PRO A 43 -9.44 33.04 14.89
CA PRO A 43 -10.36 34.16 14.73
C PRO A 43 -9.76 35.19 13.78
N LEU A 44 -10.56 35.67 12.82
CA LEU A 44 -10.17 36.71 11.87
C LEU A 44 -10.21 38.08 12.58
N ASP A 45 -9.04 38.65 12.83
CA ASP A 45 -8.86 40.08 13.11
C ASP A 45 -8.43 40.78 11.80
N PRO A 46 -9.16 41.78 11.28
CA PRO A 46 -8.88 42.37 9.96
C PRO A 46 -7.58 43.18 9.83
N SER A 47 -6.74 43.29 10.86
CA SER A 47 -5.58 44.21 10.87
C SER A 47 -4.20 43.57 11.03
N VAL A 48 -4.05 42.26 10.83
CA VAL A 48 -2.72 41.62 10.83
C VAL A 48 -2.52 40.92 9.50
N VAL A 49 -1.66 41.48 8.65
CA VAL A 49 -1.12 40.76 7.49
C VAL A 49 -0.27 39.62 8.03
N ALA A 50 -0.88 38.44 8.16
CA ALA A 50 -0.16 37.23 8.51
C ALA A 50 0.88 36.93 7.41
N PRO A 51 2.11 36.55 7.76
CA PRO A 51 3.07 36.07 6.76
C PRO A 51 2.44 34.85 6.06
N ALA A 52 2.52 34.84 4.73
CA ALA A 52 1.99 33.76 3.91
C ALA A 52 2.47 32.42 4.46
N VAL A 53 1.55 31.56 4.90
CA VAL A 53 1.86 30.22 5.35
C VAL A 53 2.43 29.48 4.13
N ASP A 54 3.69 29.05 4.21
CA ASP A 54 4.44 28.35 3.15
C ASP A 54 3.62 27.19 2.55
N ALA A 55 2.87 27.49 1.49
CA ALA A 55 2.06 26.53 0.78
C ALA A 55 2.95 25.78 -0.20
N ILE A 56 3.21 24.50 0.08
CA ILE A 56 3.85 23.62 -0.91
C ILE A 56 2.89 23.47 -2.09
N ASP A 57 3.36 23.88 -3.27
CA ASP A 57 2.62 23.71 -4.51
C ASP A 57 2.76 22.27 -5.04
N TYR A 58 1.64 21.66 -5.41
CA TYR A 58 1.57 20.28 -5.89
C TYR A 58 1.35 20.25 -7.39
N ILE A 59 2.42 20.52 -8.14
CA ILE A 59 2.40 20.48 -9.61
C ILE A 59 2.39 19.02 -10.07
N SER A 60 1.47 18.63 -10.95
CA SER A 60 1.42 17.28 -11.52
C SER A 60 2.59 17.00 -12.47
N SER A 61 2.93 15.73 -12.68
CA SER A 61 4.10 15.33 -13.48
C SER A 61 4.08 15.93 -14.88
N GLU A 62 2.93 15.92 -15.55
CA GLU A 62 2.73 16.46 -16.90
C GLU A 62 2.90 17.98 -16.99
N ASN A 63 2.82 18.70 -15.87
CA ASN A 63 2.97 20.14 -15.80
C ASN A 63 4.36 20.58 -15.29
N LEU A 64 5.24 19.63 -14.94
CA LEU A 64 6.60 19.95 -14.54
C LEU A 64 7.42 20.48 -15.72
N LYS A 65 8.35 21.39 -15.43
CA LYS A 65 9.26 21.94 -16.43
C LYS A 65 10.69 21.44 -16.19
N PRO A 66 11.51 21.26 -17.25
CA PRO A 66 12.93 20.95 -17.11
C PRO A 66 13.66 21.95 -16.21
N VAL A 67 14.78 21.53 -15.63
CA VAL A 67 15.67 22.42 -14.88
C VAL A 67 16.62 23.12 -15.87
N SER A 68 16.90 24.40 -15.66
CA SER A 68 17.71 25.19 -16.61
C SER A 68 19.18 24.78 -16.64
N ASP A 69 19.74 24.42 -15.48
CA ASP A 69 21.13 23.96 -15.31
C ASP A 69 21.11 22.69 -14.44
N PRO A 70 21.06 21.49 -15.04
CA PRO A 70 20.97 20.23 -14.32
C PRO A 70 22.15 19.95 -13.39
N ASP A 71 23.37 20.35 -13.77
CA ASP A 71 24.59 20.07 -13.00
C ASP A 71 24.69 20.93 -11.74
N VAL A 72 24.41 22.23 -11.86
CA VAL A 72 24.33 23.12 -10.70
C VAL A 72 23.19 22.69 -9.79
N LYS A 73 22.04 22.32 -10.38
CA LYS A 73 20.89 21.83 -9.64
C LYS A 73 21.21 20.55 -8.88
N PHE A 74 21.91 19.60 -9.49
CA PHE A 74 22.34 18.36 -8.86
C PHE A 74 23.22 18.59 -7.62
N LYS A 75 24.15 19.55 -7.69
CA LYS A 75 24.97 19.93 -6.52
C LYS A 75 24.10 20.43 -5.35
N SER A 76 23.17 21.34 -5.64
CA SER A 76 22.25 21.86 -4.60
C SER A 76 21.30 20.79 -4.05
N LEU A 77 20.90 19.83 -4.89
CA LEU A 77 20.04 18.71 -4.50
C LEU A 77 20.72 17.86 -3.41
N MET A 78 22.03 17.59 -3.55
CA MET A 78 22.76 16.74 -2.62
C MET A 78 22.76 17.29 -1.18
N GLU A 79 22.93 18.60 -1.03
CA GLU A 79 22.81 19.29 0.27
C GLU A 79 21.37 19.34 0.78
N GLY A 80 20.41 19.51 -0.13
CA GLY A 80 18.99 19.58 0.20
C GLY A 80 18.42 18.26 0.72
N LEU A 81 18.82 17.13 0.13
CA LEU A 81 18.44 15.79 0.57
C LEU A 81 18.94 15.43 1.98
N GLU A 82 19.99 16.09 2.47
CA GLU A 82 20.55 15.91 3.81
C GLU A 82 19.98 16.90 4.85
N SER A 83 19.12 17.81 4.42
CA SER A 83 18.53 18.82 5.29
C SER A 83 17.74 18.21 6.44
N LYS A 84 17.73 18.90 7.59
CA LYS A 84 16.80 18.63 8.70
C LYS A 84 15.51 19.44 8.57
N ASP A 85 15.53 20.49 7.76
CA ASP A 85 14.35 21.28 7.44
C ASP A 85 13.50 20.55 6.40
N TRP A 86 12.27 20.23 6.79
CA TRP A 86 11.33 19.48 5.98
C TRP A 86 10.86 20.25 4.74
N LEU A 87 10.84 21.60 4.77
CA LEU A 87 10.52 22.41 3.60
C LEU A 87 11.62 22.28 2.54
N LYS A 88 12.88 22.40 2.96
CA LYS A 88 14.04 22.16 2.07
C LYS A 88 14.05 20.74 1.50
N ILE A 89 13.61 19.73 2.26
CA ILE A 89 13.44 18.37 1.71
C ILE A 89 12.32 18.35 0.65
N CYS A 90 11.17 19.00 0.88
CA CYS A 90 10.10 19.10 -0.12
C CYS A 90 10.61 19.73 -1.43
N ASP A 91 11.35 20.83 -1.34
CA ASP A 91 11.93 21.49 -2.51
C ASP A 91 12.90 20.56 -3.25
N SER A 92 13.76 19.87 -2.49
CA SER A 92 14.70 18.88 -3.03
C SER A 92 13.98 17.73 -3.73
N LEU A 93 12.87 17.24 -3.17
CA LEU A 93 12.07 16.18 -3.78
C LEU A 93 11.34 16.68 -5.04
N ASN A 94 10.92 17.94 -5.11
CA ASN A 94 10.41 18.53 -6.34
C ASN A 94 11.51 18.66 -7.41
N ASP A 95 12.74 18.95 -7.02
CA ASP A 95 13.89 18.92 -7.94
C ASP A 95 14.22 17.49 -8.40
N VAL A 96 14.13 16.48 -7.51
CA VAL A 96 14.21 15.05 -7.89
C VAL A 96 13.18 14.71 -8.96
N ARG A 97 11.93 15.15 -8.80
CA ARG A 97 10.86 14.90 -9.79
C ARG A 97 11.23 15.43 -11.17
N ARG A 98 11.70 16.68 -11.23
CA ARG A 98 12.10 17.32 -12.49
C ARG A 98 13.32 16.63 -13.10
N LEU A 99 14.33 16.29 -12.29
CA LEU A 99 15.51 15.57 -12.77
C LEU A 99 15.14 14.16 -13.25
N ALA A 100 14.27 13.43 -12.56
CA ALA A 100 13.83 12.11 -12.99
C ALA A 100 13.14 12.16 -14.37
N LEU A 101 12.25 13.12 -14.60
CA LEU A 101 11.50 13.18 -15.86
C LEU A 101 12.30 13.73 -17.04
N PHE A 102 13.26 14.64 -16.81
CA PHE A 102 13.94 15.36 -17.89
C PHE A 102 15.45 15.09 -17.99
N HIS A 103 16.08 14.56 -16.94
CA HIS A 103 17.52 14.35 -16.82
C HIS A 103 17.88 13.13 -15.95
N SER A 104 17.17 12.00 -16.14
CA SER A 104 17.19 10.84 -15.25
C SER A 104 18.58 10.29 -14.92
N GLU A 105 19.45 10.25 -15.92
CA GLU A 105 20.82 9.72 -15.81
C GLU A 105 21.65 10.41 -14.70
N ILE A 106 21.36 11.68 -14.41
CA ILE A 106 22.04 12.44 -13.34
C ILE A 106 21.72 11.87 -11.95
N LEU A 107 20.56 11.24 -11.76
CA LEU A 107 20.18 10.66 -10.48
C LEU A 107 20.74 9.25 -10.26
N LEU A 108 21.18 8.54 -11.31
CA LEU A 108 21.68 7.17 -11.19
C LEU A 108 22.76 6.98 -10.10
N PRO A 109 23.78 7.86 -9.98
CA PRO A 109 24.82 7.69 -8.97
C PRO A 109 24.32 7.83 -7.52
N ILE A 110 23.13 8.40 -7.33
CA ILE A 110 22.56 8.69 -6.00
C ILE A 110 21.17 8.07 -5.82
N LEU A 111 20.74 7.18 -6.72
CA LEU A 111 19.37 6.68 -6.75
C LEU A 111 18.97 6.01 -5.43
N GLU A 112 19.85 5.19 -4.86
CA GLU A 112 19.64 4.57 -3.54
C GLU A 112 19.42 5.62 -2.44
N LYS A 113 20.27 6.67 -2.40
CA LYS A 113 20.13 7.77 -1.44
C LYS A 113 18.79 8.49 -1.60
N VAL A 114 18.38 8.75 -2.84
CA VAL A 114 17.08 9.36 -3.14
C VAL A 114 15.94 8.49 -2.60
N VAL A 115 15.95 7.18 -2.91
CA VAL A 115 14.92 6.23 -2.42
C VAL A 115 14.89 6.18 -0.89
N MET A 116 16.03 6.17 -0.21
CA MET A 116 16.09 6.23 1.24
C MET A 116 15.45 7.50 1.82
N VAL A 117 15.69 8.66 1.19
CA VAL A 117 15.06 9.93 1.58
C VAL A 117 13.55 9.88 1.34
N LEU A 118 13.09 9.28 0.24
CA LEU A 118 11.66 9.05 0.00
C LEU A 118 11.02 8.22 1.11
N VAL A 119 11.62 7.07 1.46
CA VAL A 119 11.14 6.20 2.54
C VAL A 119 11.04 6.97 3.87
N LYS A 120 12.09 7.72 4.23
CA LYS A 120 12.11 8.54 5.45
C LYS A 120 11.03 9.63 5.42
N SER A 121 10.82 10.26 4.27
CA SER A 121 9.84 11.32 4.06
C SER A 121 8.40 10.80 4.10
N MET A 122 8.14 9.61 3.55
CA MET A 122 6.85 8.95 3.66
C MET A 122 6.50 8.58 5.12
N LYS A 123 7.50 8.20 5.92
CA LYS A 123 7.31 7.92 7.37
C LYS A 123 7.08 9.19 8.21
N ASN A 124 7.32 10.38 7.68
CA ASN A 124 7.15 11.64 8.40
C ASN A 124 5.65 11.94 8.68
N PRO A 125 5.29 12.50 9.85
CA PRO A 125 3.89 12.82 10.17
C PRO A 125 3.32 13.99 9.34
N ARG A 126 4.16 14.82 8.72
CA ARG A 126 3.71 15.93 7.88
C ARG A 126 3.17 15.42 6.56
N SER A 127 1.86 15.55 6.34
CA SER A 127 1.22 15.06 5.12
C SER A 127 1.72 15.73 3.84
N ALA A 128 2.19 16.98 3.93
CA ALA A 128 2.76 17.68 2.79
C ALA A 128 4.04 17.00 2.30
N LEU A 129 5.03 16.81 3.19
CA LEU A 129 6.26 16.09 2.88
C LEU A 129 5.99 14.64 2.43
N CYS A 130 5.07 13.95 3.11
CA CYS A 130 4.68 12.59 2.74
C CYS A 130 4.13 12.54 1.31
N LYS A 131 3.21 13.45 0.95
CA LYS A 131 2.64 13.51 -0.40
C LYS A 131 3.69 13.88 -1.45
N THR A 132 4.56 14.85 -1.19
CA THR A 132 5.66 15.22 -2.10
C THR A 132 6.59 14.03 -2.37
N ALA A 133 6.90 13.23 -1.35
CA ALA A 133 7.68 12.01 -1.51
C ALA A 133 6.96 10.94 -2.35
N ILE A 134 5.64 10.78 -2.20
CA ILE A 134 4.86 9.86 -3.02
C ILE A 134 4.84 10.31 -4.48
N MET A 135 4.64 11.60 -4.75
CA MET A 135 4.71 12.16 -6.10
C MET A 135 6.11 11.95 -6.72
N ALA A 136 7.16 12.13 -5.92
CA ALA A 136 8.53 11.84 -6.35
C ALA A 136 8.76 10.36 -6.66
N ALA A 137 8.25 9.44 -5.84
CA ALA A 137 8.29 8.01 -6.13
C ALA A 137 7.58 7.65 -7.44
N SER A 138 6.43 8.28 -7.72
CA SER A 138 5.70 8.12 -8.98
C SER A 138 6.57 8.51 -10.19
N ASP A 139 7.24 9.66 -10.13
CA ASP A 139 8.12 10.13 -11.20
C ASP A 139 9.39 9.28 -11.35
N LEU A 140 9.89 8.69 -10.26
CA LEU A 140 10.97 7.70 -10.33
C LEU A 140 10.51 6.41 -11.04
N PHE A 141 9.32 5.88 -10.73
CA PHE A 141 8.81 4.70 -11.43
C PHE A 141 8.65 4.96 -12.93
N LYS A 142 8.10 6.12 -13.32
CA LYS A 142 7.97 6.51 -14.73
C LYS A 142 9.30 6.59 -15.46
N SER A 143 10.33 7.06 -14.77
CA SER A 143 11.64 7.33 -15.36
C SER A 143 12.55 6.09 -15.41
N PHE A 144 12.60 5.33 -14.31
CA PHE A 144 13.55 4.23 -14.15
C PHE A 144 12.94 2.86 -14.42
N GLY A 145 11.63 2.68 -14.25
CA GLY A 145 10.95 1.41 -14.46
C GLY A 145 11.69 0.24 -13.79
N ASP A 146 12.05 -0.76 -14.58
CA ASP A 146 12.72 -1.98 -14.12
C ASP A 146 14.12 -1.73 -13.54
N LYS A 147 14.84 -0.71 -14.00
CA LYS A 147 16.15 -0.35 -13.42
C LYS A 147 16.03 -0.01 -11.93
N LEU A 148 14.87 0.50 -11.51
CA LEU A 148 14.59 0.74 -10.09
C LEU A 148 14.44 -0.58 -9.33
N LEU A 149 13.78 -1.58 -9.93
CA LEU A 149 13.55 -2.90 -9.33
C LEU A 149 14.82 -3.77 -9.28
N GLU A 150 15.72 -3.62 -10.26
CA GLU A 150 16.98 -4.36 -10.38
C GLU A 150 18.03 -3.96 -9.35
N SER A 151 17.87 -2.81 -8.68
CA SER A 151 18.86 -2.28 -7.75
C SER A 151 19.12 -3.26 -6.60
N SER A 152 20.20 -4.02 -6.72
CA SER A 152 20.69 -5.00 -5.75
C SER A 152 21.33 -4.28 -4.56
N THR A 153 20.56 -3.41 -3.90
CA THR A 153 21.02 -2.64 -2.76
C THR A 153 21.00 -3.51 -1.51
N PRO A 154 22.03 -3.47 -0.64
CA PRO A 154 22.15 -4.35 0.53
C PRO A 154 21.00 -4.26 1.55
N ASN A 155 20.12 -3.26 1.45
CA ASN A 155 19.03 -2.96 2.37
C ASN A 155 17.65 -2.80 1.68
N ASP A 156 17.50 -3.37 0.48
CA ASP A 156 16.35 -3.26 -0.45
C ASP A 156 15.48 -2.01 -0.20
N ALA A 157 16.08 -0.84 -0.48
CA ALA A 157 15.43 0.45 -0.24
C ALA A 157 14.13 0.60 -1.06
N VAL A 158 14.06 -0.08 -2.20
CA VAL A 158 12.90 -0.11 -3.09
C VAL A 158 11.78 -0.94 -2.47
N ASP A 159 12.08 -2.10 -1.87
CA ASP A 159 11.11 -2.86 -1.08
C ASP A 159 10.55 -2.04 0.08
N GLN A 160 11.39 -1.30 0.79
CA GLN A 160 10.91 -0.40 1.83
C GLN A 160 10.01 0.70 1.28
N MET A 161 10.32 1.25 0.11
CA MET A 161 9.50 2.27 -0.57
C MET A 161 8.15 1.69 -0.98
N MET A 162 8.11 0.50 -1.59
CA MET A 162 6.87 -0.18 -1.95
C MET A 162 6.01 -0.48 -0.72
N LEU A 163 6.62 -0.97 0.37
CA LEU A 163 5.91 -1.16 1.63
C LEU A 163 5.33 0.16 2.16
N GLN A 164 6.08 1.26 2.10
CA GLN A 164 5.55 2.57 2.49
C GLN A 164 4.38 2.99 1.60
N LEU A 165 4.46 2.83 0.28
CA LEU A 165 3.36 3.13 -0.63
C LEU A 165 2.10 2.33 -0.30
N LEU A 166 2.23 1.02 -0.08
CA LEU A 166 1.11 0.16 0.33
C LEU A 166 0.50 0.59 1.67
N LEU A 167 1.34 0.94 2.66
CA LEU A 167 0.88 1.45 3.95
C LEU A 167 0.16 2.80 3.80
N LYS A 168 0.64 3.69 2.94
CA LYS A 168 0.01 4.99 2.69
C LYS A 168 -1.27 4.89 1.87
N ALA A 169 -1.37 3.93 0.96
CA ALA A 169 -2.62 3.59 0.27
C ALA A 169 -3.64 2.90 1.19
N SER A 170 -3.23 2.45 2.38
CA SER A 170 -4.08 1.73 3.34
C SER A 170 -4.71 2.63 4.42
N GLN A 171 -4.46 3.94 4.38
CA GLN A 171 -4.92 4.88 5.42
C GLN A 171 -6.25 5.56 5.06
N ASP A 172 -6.94 6.11 6.05
CA ASP A 172 -8.24 6.77 5.85
C ASP A 172 -8.11 8.22 5.33
N LYS A 173 -6.93 8.82 5.44
CA LYS A 173 -6.67 10.20 4.99
C LYS A 173 -6.50 10.26 3.46
N LYS A 174 -7.57 10.65 2.77
CA LYS A 174 -7.65 10.77 1.29
C LYS A 174 -6.47 11.49 0.65
N PHE A 175 -6.06 12.64 1.20
CA PHE A 175 -5.01 13.49 0.60
C PHE A 175 -3.70 12.75 0.28
N VAL A 176 -3.29 11.82 1.15
CA VAL A 176 -2.08 11.00 0.96
C VAL A 176 -2.43 9.63 0.36
N CYS A 177 -3.57 9.07 0.76
CA CYS A 177 -4.04 7.77 0.31
C CYS A 177 -4.23 7.71 -1.22
N GLU A 178 -4.96 8.66 -1.79
CA GLU A 178 -5.24 8.70 -3.23
C GLU A 178 -3.97 8.91 -4.06
N GLU A 179 -2.99 9.66 -3.55
CA GLU A 179 -1.70 9.82 -4.22
C GLU A 179 -0.88 8.52 -4.18
N ALA A 180 -0.92 7.80 -3.07
CA ALA A 180 -0.24 6.51 -2.94
C ALA A 180 -0.87 5.47 -3.89
N GLU A 181 -2.19 5.42 -4.00
CA GLU A 181 -2.90 4.54 -4.93
C GLU A 181 -2.55 4.86 -6.40
N ARG A 182 -2.55 6.15 -6.78
CA ARG A 182 -2.09 6.58 -8.12
C ARG A 182 -0.64 6.16 -8.38
N THR A 183 0.21 6.25 -7.37
CA THR A 183 1.62 5.87 -7.47
C THR A 183 1.80 4.36 -7.60
N LEU A 184 1.02 3.55 -6.87
CA LEU A 184 1.01 2.09 -7.05
C LEU A 184 0.56 1.71 -8.47
N ASN A 185 -0.47 2.37 -9.01
CA ASN A 185 -0.87 2.17 -10.40
C ASN A 185 0.25 2.57 -11.39
N THR A 186 0.92 3.69 -11.13
CA THR A 186 2.06 4.15 -11.95
C THR A 186 3.21 3.14 -11.92
N MET A 187 3.53 2.59 -10.75
CA MET A 187 4.51 1.51 -10.59
C MET A 187 4.15 0.30 -11.46
N VAL A 188 2.90 -0.17 -11.39
CA VAL A 188 2.42 -1.29 -12.22
C VAL A 188 2.52 -0.97 -13.71
N VAL A 189 2.14 0.24 -14.13
CA VAL A 189 2.20 0.63 -15.56
C VAL A 189 3.64 0.74 -16.07
N SER A 190 4.55 1.27 -15.25
CA SER A 190 5.91 1.64 -15.68
C SER A 190 6.95 0.53 -15.53
N THR A 191 6.55 -0.65 -15.09
CA THR A 191 7.45 -1.81 -14.88
C THR A 191 6.94 -3.04 -15.62
N THR A 192 7.87 -3.97 -15.90
CA THR A 192 7.51 -5.28 -16.45
C THR A 192 6.82 -6.15 -15.38
N PRO A 193 5.81 -6.95 -15.76
CA PRO A 193 4.99 -7.65 -14.77
C PRO A 193 5.77 -8.65 -13.91
N ILE A 194 6.65 -9.48 -14.50
CA ILE A 194 7.29 -10.61 -13.80
C ILE A 194 8.20 -10.13 -12.64
N PRO A 195 9.17 -9.20 -12.84
CA PRO A 195 10.00 -8.71 -11.74
C PRO A 195 9.19 -8.05 -10.63
N LEU A 196 8.17 -7.26 -11.00
CA LEU A 196 7.31 -6.61 -10.02
C LEU A 196 6.47 -7.62 -9.23
N LEU A 197 5.94 -8.67 -9.87
CA LEU A 197 5.20 -9.74 -9.20
C LEU A 197 6.05 -10.45 -8.15
N HIS A 198 7.31 -10.75 -8.45
CA HIS A 198 8.24 -11.34 -7.47
C HIS A 198 8.40 -10.46 -6.23
N LYS A 199 8.52 -9.14 -6.42
CA LYS A 199 8.61 -8.17 -5.33
C LYS A 199 7.29 -8.00 -4.56
N LEU A 200 6.15 -8.03 -5.24
CA LEU A 200 4.84 -7.83 -4.61
C LEU A 200 4.31 -9.07 -3.87
N LYS A 201 4.72 -10.28 -4.28
CA LYS A 201 4.21 -11.56 -3.75
C LYS A 201 4.33 -11.67 -2.24
N VAL A 202 5.34 -11.07 -1.61
CA VAL A 202 5.51 -11.13 -0.15
C VAL A 202 4.38 -10.42 0.62
N TYR A 203 3.71 -9.44 0.01
CA TYR A 203 2.69 -8.62 0.69
C TYR A 203 1.31 -9.29 0.73
N VAL A 204 1.06 -10.36 -0.03
CA VAL A 204 -0.21 -11.11 0.03
C VAL A 204 -0.39 -11.85 1.36
N LYS A 205 0.69 -12.01 2.13
CA LYS A 205 0.73 -12.61 3.47
C LYS A 205 0.92 -11.59 4.59
N HIS A 206 0.87 -10.29 4.28
CA HIS A 206 1.16 -9.26 5.26
C HIS A 206 0.14 -9.25 6.41
N ALA A 207 0.57 -8.98 7.65
CA ALA A 207 -0.30 -9.01 8.82
C ALA A 207 -1.48 -8.00 8.72
N ASN A 208 -1.22 -6.82 8.14
CA ASN A 208 -2.24 -5.81 7.89
C ASN A 208 -3.09 -6.16 6.66
N MET A 209 -4.38 -6.42 6.86
CA MET A 209 -5.34 -6.75 5.80
C MET A 209 -5.48 -5.68 4.71
N ARG A 210 -5.37 -4.39 5.07
CA ARG A 210 -5.44 -3.29 4.08
C ARG A 210 -4.24 -3.30 3.13
N VAL A 211 -3.06 -3.61 3.65
CA VAL A 211 -1.85 -3.80 2.84
C VAL A 211 -2.04 -4.98 1.89
N ARG A 212 -2.59 -6.10 2.38
CA ARG A 212 -2.90 -7.27 1.53
C ARG A 212 -3.85 -6.91 0.39
N ALA A 213 -4.90 -6.11 0.67
CA ALA A 213 -5.82 -5.65 -0.37
C ALA A 213 -5.15 -4.77 -1.43
N LYS A 214 -4.33 -3.78 -1.03
CA LYS A 214 -3.61 -2.93 -1.99
C LYS A 214 -2.57 -3.69 -2.80
N ALA A 215 -1.91 -4.67 -2.18
CA ALA A 215 -1.02 -5.59 -2.88
C ALA A 215 -1.79 -6.47 -3.88
N ALA A 216 -2.92 -7.03 -3.48
CA ALA A 216 -3.78 -7.85 -4.35
C ALA A 216 -4.24 -7.07 -5.59
N VAL A 217 -4.66 -5.81 -5.44
CA VAL A 217 -5.02 -4.94 -6.57
C VAL A 217 -3.83 -4.72 -7.49
N SER A 218 -2.66 -4.38 -6.94
CA SER A 218 -1.45 -4.14 -7.73
C SER A 218 -1.00 -5.39 -8.49
N ILE A 219 -1.05 -6.57 -7.85
CA ILE A 219 -0.74 -7.87 -8.47
C ILE A 219 -1.76 -8.19 -9.56
N SER A 220 -3.05 -8.03 -9.30
CA SER A 220 -4.11 -8.29 -10.30
C SER A 220 -3.95 -7.41 -11.54
N GLN A 221 -3.60 -6.12 -11.35
CA GLN A 221 -3.25 -5.22 -12.44
C GLN A 221 -2.00 -5.67 -13.21
N CYS A 222 -0.95 -6.14 -12.52
CA CYS A 222 0.24 -6.72 -13.18
C CYS A 222 -0.16 -7.91 -14.06
N VAL A 223 -0.93 -8.86 -13.52
CA VAL A 223 -1.38 -10.05 -14.24
C VAL A 223 -2.26 -9.67 -15.44
N SER A 224 -3.12 -8.65 -15.31
CA SER A 224 -3.95 -8.20 -16.43
C SER A 224 -3.18 -7.62 -17.62
N LYS A 225 -1.92 -7.18 -17.40
CA LYS A 225 -1.03 -6.71 -18.46
C LYS A 225 -0.27 -7.85 -19.15
N MET A 226 -0.25 -9.04 -18.57
CA MET A 226 0.57 -10.14 -19.05
C MET A 226 -0.10 -10.84 -20.23
N GLU A 227 0.70 -11.23 -21.21
CA GLU A 227 0.29 -12.22 -22.20
C GLU A 227 0.30 -13.64 -21.58
N THR A 228 -0.42 -14.58 -22.19
CA THR A 228 -0.47 -15.97 -21.72
C THR A 228 0.92 -16.59 -21.59
N GLY A 229 1.84 -16.28 -22.51
CA GLY A 229 3.23 -16.72 -22.45
C GLY A 229 3.95 -16.25 -21.18
N GLU A 230 3.82 -14.97 -20.83
CA GLU A 230 4.41 -14.41 -19.61
C GLU A 230 3.77 -15.01 -18.35
N MET A 231 2.45 -15.28 -18.37
CA MET A 231 1.78 -15.94 -17.24
C MET A 231 2.30 -17.36 -17.01
N ARG A 232 2.62 -18.08 -18.09
CA ARG A 232 3.27 -19.40 -18.01
C ARG A 232 4.70 -19.29 -17.52
N GLU A 233 5.46 -18.31 -17.99
CA GLU A 233 6.83 -18.05 -17.54
C GLU A 233 6.89 -17.79 -16.03
N TYR A 234 6.02 -16.91 -15.52
CA TYR A 234 5.90 -16.67 -14.08
C TYR A 234 5.36 -17.90 -13.32
N GLY A 235 4.45 -18.64 -13.96
CA GLY A 235 3.86 -19.88 -13.46
C GLY A 235 2.40 -19.74 -13.07
N LEU A 236 1.51 -20.32 -13.88
CA LEU A 236 0.06 -20.37 -13.64
C LEU A 236 -0.29 -20.98 -12.27
N VAL A 237 0.49 -21.97 -11.81
CA VAL A 237 0.34 -22.57 -10.48
C VAL A 237 0.57 -21.55 -9.37
N SER A 238 1.60 -20.68 -9.51
CA SER A 238 1.83 -19.63 -8.52
C SER A 238 0.68 -18.62 -8.51
N LEU A 239 0.15 -18.25 -9.67
CA LEU A 239 -0.94 -17.29 -9.79
C LEU A 239 -2.24 -17.83 -9.18
N VAL A 240 -2.60 -19.10 -9.44
CA VAL A 240 -3.80 -19.71 -8.88
C VAL A 240 -3.70 -19.88 -7.36
N GLN A 241 -2.52 -20.25 -6.84
CA GLN A 241 -2.28 -20.35 -5.40
C GLN A 241 -2.37 -19.00 -4.70
N THR A 242 -1.77 -17.95 -5.28
CA THR A 242 -1.90 -16.58 -4.77
C THR A 242 -3.36 -16.12 -4.80
N SER A 243 -4.11 -16.44 -5.86
CA SER A 243 -5.52 -16.11 -5.96
C SER A 243 -6.35 -16.83 -4.89
N ALA A 244 -6.08 -18.12 -4.65
CA ALA A 244 -6.77 -18.89 -3.60
C ALA A 244 -6.55 -18.30 -2.21
N GLU A 245 -5.32 -17.89 -1.91
CA GLU A 245 -4.99 -17.21 -0.66
C GLU A 245 -5.77 -15.90 -0.49
N LEU A 246 -5.84 -15.08 -1.53
CA LEU A 246 -6.50 -13.78 -1.49
C LEU A 246 -8.04 -13.86 -1.50
N LEU A 247 -8.64 -14.89 -2.09
CA LEU A 247 -10.09 -15.13 -2.01
C LEU A 247 -10.59 -15.35 -0.58
N LYS A 248 -9.69 -15.80 0.31
CA LYS A 248 -9.96 -15.99 1.75
C LYS A 248 -9.73 -14.73 2.58
N ASP A 249 -9.33 -13.62 1.96
CA ASP A 249 -9.06 -12.38 2.68
C ASP A 249 -10.35 -11.78 3.27
N ARG A 250 -10.18 -10.99 4.34
CA ARG A 250 -11.27 -10.30 5.02
C ARG A 250 -11.81 -9.11 4.23
N LEU A 251 -10.97 -8.43 3.45
CA LEU A 251 -11.38 -7.27 2.66
C LEU A 251 -11.99 -7.67 1.30
N PRO A 252 -13.16 -7.11 0.93
CA PRO A 252 -13.75 -7.31 -0.40
C PRO A 252 -12.79 -6.96 -1.53
N GLU A 253 -12.07 -5.84 -1.41
CA GLU A 253 -11.11 -5.37 -2.42
C GLU A 253 -10.06 -6.44 -2.80
N ALA A 254 -9.52 -7.16 -1.80
CA ALA A 254 -8.58 -8.26 -2.04
C ALA A 254 -9.24 -9.43 -2.77
N ARG A 255 -10.48 -9.79 -2.36
CA ARG A 255 -11.23 -10.90 -2.97
C ARG A 255 -11.62 -10.60 -4.41
N GLU A 256 -12.06 -9.37 -4.71
CA GLU A 256 -12.42 -8.98 -6.07
C GLU A 256 -11.20 -8.95 -7.00
N ALA A 257 -10.06 -8.44 -6.53
CA ALA A 257 -8.81 -8.53 -7.27
C ALA A 257 -8.41 -9.99 -7.56
N ALA A 258 -8.61 -10.89 -6.59
CA ALA A 258 -8.36 -12.32 -6.75
C ALA A 258 -9.31 -12.98 -7.76
N ARG A 259 -10.62 -12.65 -7.73
CA ARG A 259 -11.57 -13.15 -8.75
C ARG A 259 -11.11 -12.81 -10.16
N GLY A 260 -10.68 -11.56 -10.40
CA GLY A 260 -10.14 -11.13 -11.69
C GLY A 260 -8.94 -11.98 -12.13
N MET A 261 -7.98 -12.24 -11.22
CA MET A 261 -6.84 -13.11 -11.52
C MET A 261 -7.24 -14.54 -11.85
N VAL A 262 -8.22 -15.11 -11.14
CA VAL A 262 -8.71 -16.48 -11.42
C VAL A 262 -9.24 -16.58 -12.83
N LEU A 263 -9.98 -15.58 -13.32
CA LEU A 263 -10.50 -15.58 -14.69
C LEU A 263 -9.39 -15.51 -15.74
N LEU A 264 -8.35 -14.70 -15.48
CA LEU A 264 -7.19 -14.61 -16.35
C LEU A 264 -6.40 -15.92 -16.40
N VAL A 265 -6.16 -16.54 -15.24
CA VAL A 265 -5.48 -17.84 -15.17
C VAL A 265 -6.31 -18.93 -15.83
N HIS A 266 -7.63 -18.94 -15.61
CA HIS A 266 -8.53 -19.87 -16.29
C HIS A 266 -8.38 -19.74 -17.80
N LYS A 267 -8.50 -18.52 -18.36
CA LYS A 267 -8.33 -18.28 -19.78
C LYS A 267 -6.98 -18.81 -20.30
N ALA A 268 -5.89 -18.53 -19.58
CA ALA A 268 -4.55 -19.02 -19.92
C ALA A 268 -4.45 -20.55 -19.87
N VAL A 269 -5.13 -21.24 -18.95
CA VAL A 269 -5.18 -22.71 -18.92
C VAL A 269 -5.96 -23.26 -20.12
N MET A 270 -7.04 -22.60 -20.53
CA MET A 270 -7.92 -23.07 -21.61
C MET A 270 -7.33 -22.88 -23.01
N GLU A 271 -6.44 -21.92 -23.22
CA GLU A 271 -5.81 -21.66 -24.53
C GLU A 271 -4.95 -22.82 -25.07
N ASP A 272 -4.55 -23.79 -24.25
CA ASP A 272 -3.70 -24.93 -24.67
C ASP A 272 -4.48 -26.12 -25.28
N GLY A 273 -5.80 -26.04 -25.41
CA GLY A 273 -6.64 -27.22 -25.60
C GLY A 273 -7.46 -27.28 -26.88
N GLU A 274 -6.92 -27.82 -27.98
CA GLU A 274 -7.74 -28.08 -29.19
C GLU A 274 -8.74 -29.26 -29.05
N ASN A 275 -8.60 -30.18 -28.07
CA ASN A 275 -9.31 -31.48 -28.12
C ASN A 275 -9.65 -32.19 -26.78
N GLU A 276 -9.89 -31.49 -25.66
CA GLU A 276 -10.46 -32.16 -24.46
C GLU A 276 -11.63 -31.36 -23.90
N GLU A 277 -12.62 -32.06 -23.34
CA GLU A 277 -13.78 -31.51 -22.62
C GLU A 277 -13.32 -30.36 -21.70
N GLU A 278 -13.70 -29.14 -22.08
CA GLU A 278 -13.15 -27.90 -21.53
C GLU A 278 -13.32 -27.77 -20.01
N GLU A 279 -14.40 -28.33 -19.45
CA GLU A 279 -14.66 -28.31 -18.01
C GLU A 279 -13.66 -29.17 -17.21
N ASP A 280 -13.22 -30.31 -17.75
CA ASP A 280 -12.33 -31.23 -17.05
C ASP A 280 -10.92 -30.66 -16.89
N LYS A 281 -10.44 -29.87 -17.87
CA LYS A 281 -9.11 -29.25 -17.83
C LYS A 281 -8.94 -28.32 -16.64
N TRP A 282 -9.84 -27.36 -16.49
CA TRP A 282 -9.78 -26.40 -15.38
C TRP A 282 -9.96 -27.10 -14.03
N GLN A 283 -10.90 -28.03 -13.96
CA GLN A 283 -11.14 -28.81 -12.75
C GLN A 283 -9.90 -29.60 -12.33
N ASN A 284 -9.29 -30.33 -13.26
CA ASN A 284 -8.06 -31.10 -13.03
C ASN A 284 -6.90 -30.19 -12.62
N PHE A 285 -6.73 -29.05 -13.31
CA PHE A 285 -5.70 -28.07 -12.95
C PHE A 285 -5.88 -27.55 -11.51
N CYS A 286 -7.10 -27.21 -11.11
CA CYS A 286 -7.38 -26.78 -9.74
C CYS A 286 -7.10 -27.88 -8.71
N GLN A 287 -7.56 -29.11 -8.96
CA GLN A 287 -7.41 -30.23 -8.03
C GLN A 287 -5.96 -30.66 -7.82
N LEU A 288 -5.12 -30.56 -8.85
CA LEU A 288 -3.70 -30.89 -8.76
C LEU A 288 -2.88 -29.83 -7.99
N ASN A 289 -3.32 -28.58 -7.98
CA ASN A 289 -2.51 -27.45 -7.52
C ASN A 289 -3.02 -26.75 -6.25
N LEU A 290 -4.24 -27.09 -5.78
CA LEU A 290 -4.90 -26.46 -4.64
C LEU A 290 -5.47 -27.51 -3.66
N ALA A 291 -5.74 -27.08 -2.43
CA ALA A 291 -6.52 -27.88 -1.49
C ALA A 291 -7.95 -28.10 -2.02
N ALA A 292 -8.58 -29.22 -1.69
CA ALA A 292 -9.90 -29.61 -2.22
C ALA A 292 -10.98 -28.51 -2.09
N ILE A 293 -11.01 -27.79 -0.97
CA ILE A 293 -11.97 -26.69 -0.73
C ILE A 293 -11.69 -25.49 -1.64
N ASP A 294 -10.41 -25.15 -1.81
CA ASP A 294 -10.00 -24.04 -2.67
C ASP A 294 -10.26 -24.38 -4.14
N ALA A 295 -9.94 -25.59 -4.58
CA ALA A 295 -10.22 -26.08 -5.93
C ALA A 295 -11.72 -26.00 -6.26
N LEU A 296 -12.59 -26.48 -5.36
CA LEU A 296 -14.04 -26.38 -5.53
C LEU A 296 -14.51 -24.92 -5.63
N THR A 297 -13.90 -24.03 -4.85
CA THR A 297 -14.21 -22.60 -4.88
C THR A 297 -13.85 -21.98 -6.23
N MET A 298 -12.70 -22.35 -6.80
CA MET A 298 -12.24 -21.86 -8.11
C MET A 298 -13.15 -22.33 -9.25
N VAL A 299 -13.52 -23.62 -9.26
CA VAL A 299 -14.42 -24.19 -10.28
C VAL A 299 -15.78 -23.48 -10.25
N LYS A 300 -16.36 -23.32 -9.06
CA LYS A 300 -17.65 -22.61 -8.90
C LYS A 300 -17.58 -21.14 -9.30
N LEU A 301 -16.46 -20.48 -9.03
CA LEU A 301 -16.27 -19.06 -9.36
C LEU A 301 -16.34 -18.85 -10.87
N VAL A 302 -15.64 -19.67 -11.65
CA VAL A 302 -15.64 -19.58 -13.11
C VAL A 302 -17.01 -19.91 -13.70
N ALA A 303 -17.68 -20.95 -13.19
CA ALA A 303 -19.03 -21.34 -13.62
C ALA A 303 -20.14 -20.31 -13.30
N SER A 304 -19.85 -19.33 -12.44
CA SER A 304 -20.81 -18.31 -12.01
C SER A 304 -20.72 -16.98 -12.77
N GLN A 305 -19.82 -16.87 -13.73
CA GLN A 305 -19.66 -15.70 -14.61
C GLN A 305 -20.56 -15.80 -15.84
#